data_AF-A0A9W9HH39-F1
#
_entry.id   AF-A0A9W9HH39-F1
#
_cell.length_a   1.000
_cell.length_b   1.000
_cell.length_c   1.000
_cell.angle_alpha   90.00
_cell.angle_beta   90.00
_cell.angle_gamma   90.00
#
_symmetry.space_group_name_H-M   'P 1'
#
loop_
_entity.id
_entity.type
_entity.pdbx_description
1 polymer ?
#
loop_
_entity_poly.entity_id
_entity_poly.type
_entity_poly.pdbx_seq_one_letter_code
_entity_poly.pdbx_strand_id
1 'polypeptide(L)'
;MLPRLLQHHKRHLFAFNSTARNRLRIFLTNDTRYYSALPSLLQTATQPSTFSPRLPFPQLVAPYSSYSLNNSHGPRVTPSKMATATTINLSLVTDSGVFSSGVREDAARTASEILQEDMAKHHVFFNEHGFHNHIPHQVLTIFALGAAPADIKACYDRNAIYQRPVMPTDQEVVKSMHDVTKFQEYFGKEQHYPNYLAFFQQELDAKGVGSVLTEYVFAGDQRAESMLCRLFGGLIHPLIHLGFGLEFNQPAIVAQALAQAAVHEEWIGREFFLPTEKMAGGIGKSGQKSLLQLLNEIRTDKALVESVQWGDANKIRDGVLHRAPEQMMKYAAQFTVSEDQVPERLADMINTVVYYTAAAQRPTKKMRLDFFYIHCVNSSIFFSKIVNLPFLDQRAKLRLLEWKGRMDLLMYTSRGSPNLLLDEIASYPIKEDWSQIFTRSITHPDDDGHLAKLARALANGEKVCKPFEDQNSEMPIKGDMWLRIGNMAIDCTDKEETGSMWIRSTGFDEAWEPQAQAHM
;
A
#
# COMPACT_ATOMS: atom_id res chain seq x y z
N MET A 1 63.27 -42.50 43.85
CA MET A 1 62.79 -41.45 42.94
C MET A 1 61.58 -41.98 42.17
N LEU A 2 60.43 -41.31 42.30
CA LEU A 2 59.20 -41.44 41.47
C LEU A 2 59.43 -40.89 40.05
N PRO A 3 58.46 -40.93 39.09
CA PRO A 3 57.14 -41.64 39.03
C PRO A 3 57.00 -42.51 37.73
N ARG A 4 56.14 -43.54 37.53
CA ARG A 4 54.68 -43.80 37.66
C ARG A 4 53.74 -42.98 36.76
N LEU A 5 53.23 -43.59 35.67
CA LEU A 5 51.89 -44.24 35.54
C LEU A 5 51.27 -44.13 34.12
N LEU A 6 50.67 -45.25 33.72
CA LEU A 6 49.94 -45.56 32.48
C LEU A 6 48.47 -45.06 32.50
N GLN A 7 47.93 -44.73 31.32
CA GLN A 7 46.68 -45.24 30.68
C GLN A 7 46.27 -44.31 29.52
N HIS A 8 46.27 -44.74 28.24
CA HIS A 8 45.18 -45.44 27.49
C HIS A 8 43.83 -44.67 27.50
N HIS A 9 43.08 -44.41 26.40
CA HIS A 9 42.91 -45.12 25.12
C HIS A 9 42.18 -44.25 24.06
N LYS A 10 42.59 -44.41 22.78
CA LYS A 10 41.84 -44.54 21.51
C LYS A 10 40.46 -43.84 21.32
N ARG A 11 40.29 -43.11 20.20
CA ARG A 11 39.69 -43.59 18.93
C ARG A 11 39.61 -42.47 17.87
N HIS A 12 40.18 -42.72 16.70
CA HIS A 12 39.77 -42.12 15.42
C HIS A 12 38.54 -42.88 14.89
N LEU A 13 37.58 -42.18 14.27
CA LEU A 13 36.89 -42.61 13.04
C LEU A 13 35.97 -41.47 12.50
N PHE A 14 36.11 -41.20 11.20
CA PHE A 14 35.22 -40.54 10.21
C PHE A 14 34.58 -39.17 10.51
N ALA A 15 35.04 -38.18 9.75
CA ALA A 15 34.36 -36.91 9.53
C ALA A 15 33.28 -37.06 8.43
N PHE A 16 32.03 -36.79 8.78
CA PHE A 16 30.95 -36.48 7.86
C PHE A 16 30.82 -34.95 7.76
N ASN A 17 30.82 -34.42 6.53
CA ASN A 17 30.54 -33.02 6.25
C ASN A 17 29.10 -32.67 6.67
N SER A 18 28.95 -31.73 7.60
CA SER A 18 27.66 -31.12 7.95
C SER A 18 27.77 -29.59 7.88
N THR A 19 27.35 -29.01 6.76
CA THR A 19 27.19 -27.55 6.58
C THR A 19 25.81 -27.24 6.04
N ALA A 20 24.77 -27.73 6.73
CA ALA A 20 23.38 -27.40 6.41
C ALA A 20 22.46 -27.27 7.65
N ARG A 21 22.99 -27.10 8.87
CA ARG A 21 22.15 -27.01 10.09
C ARG A 21 22.37 -25.79 11.00
N ASN A 22 23.20 -24.82 10.60
CA ASN A 22 23.46 -23.61 11.42
C ASN A 22 22.90 -22.30 10.86
N ARG A 23 21.98 -22.33 9.88
CA ARG A 23 21.27 -21.12 9.41
C ARG A 23 19.81 -21.00 9.85
N LEU A 24 19.36 -21.83 10.80
CA LEU A 24 17.97 -21.87 11.24
C LEU A 24 17.78 -21.66 12.76
N ARG A 25 18.70 -20.95 13.43
CA ARG A 25 18.66 -20.79 14.89
C ARG A 25 18.82 -19.36 15.42
N ILE A 26 18.56 -18.35 14.60
CA ILE A 26 18.54 -16.93 15.03
C ILE A 26 17.25 -16.25 14.54
N PHE A 27 16.11 -16.92 14.73
CA PHE A 27 14.77 -16.34 14.57
C PHE A 27 13.83 -16.95 15.61
N LEU A 28 14.21 -16.85 16.89
CA LEU A 28 13.38 -17.28 18.02
C LEU A 28 13.70 -16.39 19.23
N THR A 29 12.91 -15.32 19.40
CA THR A 29 12.60 -14.52 20.62
C THR A 29 12.00 -13.20 20.09
N ASN A 30 10.82 -12.69 20.44
CA ASN A 30 10.04 -12.81 21.67
C ASN A 30 8.53 -12.72 21.41
N ASP A 31 7.82 -13.38 22.32
CA ASP A 31 6.40 -13.64 22.42
C ASP A 31 5.48 -12.44 22.64
N THR A 32 4.29 -12.59 22.06
CA THR A 32 3.01 -12.07 22.54
C THR A 32 2.70 -12.50 23.99
N ARG A 33 2.32 -11.54 24.84
CA ARG A 33 1.23 -11.57 25.85
C ARG A 33 1.43 -10.42 26.87
N TYR A 34 0.40 -9.65 27.19
CA TYR A 34 -0.20 -9.52 28.54
C TYR A 34 -1.17 -8.29 28.69
N TYR A 35 -2.47 -8.59 28.88
CA TYR A 35 -3.51 -8.05 29.80
C TYR A 35 -4.09 -6.60 29.78
N SER A 36 -5.39 -6.56 29.39
CA SER A 36 -6.61 -6.10 30.10
C SER A 36 -6.64 -4.91 31.09
N ALA A 37 -7.48 -3.92 30.71
CA ALA A 37 -8.65 -3.34 31.41
C ALA A 37 -8.54 -2.60 32.76
N LEU A 38 -9.11 -1.38 32.82
CA LEU A 38 -9.98 -0.79 33.88
C LEU A 38 -10.44 0.65 33.50
N PRO A 39 -11.43 1.32 34.17
CA PRO A 39 -12.72 1.63 33.56
C PRO A 39 -13.10 3.12 33.43
N SER A 40 -14.28 3.30 32.82
CA SER A 40 -15.12 4.49 32.60
C SER A 40 -15.19 5.56 33.71
N LEU A 41 -15.28 6.82 33.29
CA LEU A 41 -15.98 7.89 34.02
C LEU A 41 -16.82 8.74 33.05
N LEU A 42 -18.11 8.85 33.39
CA LEU A 42 -19.15 9.69 32.80
C LEU A 42 -19.05 11.13 33.30
N GLN A 43 -19.38 12.11 32.45
CA GLN A 43 -20.14 13.35 32.73
C GLN A 43 -20.29 14.15 31.42
N THR A 44 -21.44 14.13 30.75
CA THR A 44 -22.65 15.00 30.85
C THR A 44 -22.52 16.43 30.31
N ALA A 45 -23.43 16.71 29.36
CA ALA A 45 -24.07 18.00 29.02
C ALA A 45 -23.21 18.97 28.16
N THR A 46 -23.68 19.67 27.12
CA THR A 46 -25.00 20.21 26.74
C THR A 46 -25.00 20.52 25.22
N GLN A 47 -26.19 20.59 24.61
CA GLN A 47 -26.48 21.16 23.28
C GLN A 47 -27.38 22.41 23.47
N PRO A 48 -27.80 23.15 22.42
CA PRO A 48 -27.10 23.64 21.22
C PRO A 48 -27.38 25.15 20.98
N SER A 49 -26.75 25.77 19.98
CA SER A 49 -27.26 27.03 19.43
C SER A 49 -27.10 27.16 17.90
N THR A 50 -28.27 27.06 17.25
CA THR A 50 -28.81 27.91 16.17
C THR A 50 -27.97 28.18 14.93
N PHE A 51 -28.33 27.48 13.85
CA PHE A 51 -28.13 27.89 12.46
C PHE A 51 -29.09 29.01 12.03
N SER A 52 -28.65 29.85 11.09
CA SER A 52 -29.52 30.61 10.19
C SER A 52 -29.04 30.44 8.73
N PRO A 53 -29.96 30.32 7.75
CA PRO A 53 -29.65 29.90 6.38
C PRO A 53 -29.60 31.09 5.39
N ARG A 54 -28.97 30.88 4.23
CA ARG A 54 -29.20 31.51 2.89
C ARG A 54 -28.01 31.11 1.99
N LEU A 55 -28.07 30.87 0.68
CA LEU A 55 -29.08 30.67 -0.39
C LEU A 55 -28.31 30.00 -1.57
N PRO A 56 -28.96 29.30 -2.51
CA PRO A 56 -28.30 28.43 -3.50
C PRO A 56 -27.92 29.15 -4.81
N PHE A 57 -26.91 28.64 -5.51
CA PHE A 57 -26.56 28.98 -6.90
C PHE A 57 -26.41 27.70 -7.74
N PRO A 58 -26.55 27.78 -9.09
CA PRO A 58 -27.45 26.91 -9.85
C PRO A 58 -26.73 25.75 -10.53
N GLN A 59 -27.44 24.62 -10.64
CA GLN A 59 -27.06 23.45 -11.42
C GLN A 59 -27.18 23.73 -12.93
N LEU A 60 -26.10 23.52 -13.67
CA LEU A 60 -26.10 23.40 -15.12
C LEU A 60 -26.23 21.91 -15.48
N VAL A 61 -27.42 21.52 -15.94
CA VAL A 61 -27.72 20.20 -16.51
C VAL A 61 -27.57 20.31 -18.03
N ALA A 62 -26.75 19.44 -18.63
CA ALA A 62 -26.74 19.21 -20.07
C ALA A 62 -27.39 17.84 -20.37
N PRO A 63 -28.27 17.73 -21.39
CA PRO A 63 -29.08 16.53 -21.60
C PRO A 63 -28.33 15.45 -22.39
N TYR A 64 -28.57 14.19 -21.99
CA TYR A 64 -28.22 12.98 -22.72
C TYR A 64 -29.02 12.89 -24.02
N SER A 65 -28.33 12.66 -25.15
CA SER A 65 -28.93 12.29 -26.43
C SER A 65 -28.92 10.77 -26.56
N SER A 66 -30.10 10.18 -26.73
CA SER A 66 -30.33 8.77 -26.98
C SER A 66 -30.20 8.47 -28.47
N TYR A 67 -29.29 7.57 -28.84
CA TYR A 67 -29.26 6.97 -30.18
C TYR A 67 -29.76 5.52 -30.13
N SER A 68 -30.73 5.26 -31.02
CA SER A 68 -31.42 4.01 -31.27
C SER A 68 -30.50 2.92 -31.84
N LEU A 69 -30.72 1.69 -31.37
CA LEU A 69 -30.08 0.46 -31.85
C LEU A 69 -30.55 0.13 -33.27
N ASN A 70 -29.61 -0.03 -34.20
CA ASN A 70 -29.83 -0.75 -35.46
C ASN A 70 -29.10 -2.10 -35.41
N ASN A 71 -29.85 -3.13 -35.78
CA ASN A 71 -29.57 -4.55 -35.62
C ASN A 71 -28.77 -5.06 -36.83
N SER A 72 -27.54 -5.54 -36.64
CA SER A 72 -26.82 -6.30 -37.66
C SER A 72 -26.02 -7.43 -37.03
N HIS A 73 -26.20 -8.65 -37.55
CA HIS A 73 -25.64 -9.90 -37.08
C HIS A 73 -24.09 -9.87 -37.07
N GLY A 74 -23.50 -9.81 -35.87
CA GLY A 74 -22.09 -10.04 -35.62
C GLY A 74 -21.79 -11.49 -35.21
N PRO A 75 -20.51 -11.90 -35.21
CA PRO A 75 -20.09 -13.27 -34.93
C PRO A 75 -20.49 -13.66 -33.51
N ARG A 76 -20.80 -14.95 -33.34
CA ARG A 76 -21.28 -15.57 -32.09
C ARG A 76 -20.33 -15.24 -30.93
N VAL A 77 -20.68 -14.22 -30.14
CA VAL A 77 -20.00 -13.84 -28.90
C VAL A 77 -20.17 -15.01 -27.94
N THR A 78 -19.10 -15.78 -27.71
CA THR A 78 -19.02 -16.63 -26.51
C THR A 78 -19.28 -15.73 -25.31
N PRO A 79 -20.16 -16.11 -24.36
CA PRO A 79 -20.39 -15.29 -23.17
C PRO A 79 -19.04 -14.98 -22.54
N SER A 80 -18.67 -13.70 -22.54
CA SER A 80 -17.51 -13.21 -21.81
C SER A 80 -17.62 -13.75 -20.38
N LYS A 81 -16.66 -14.55 -19.92
CA LYS A 81 -16.60 -14.95 -18.52
C LYS A 81 -16.38 -13.68 -17.72
N MET A 82 -17.43 -13.13 -17.11
CA MET A 82 -17.28 -11.95 -16.28
C MET A 82 -16.51 -12.31 -15.00
N ALA A 83 -15.69 -11.39 -14.49
CA ALA A 83 -15.06 -11.56 -13.20
C ALA A 83 -16.13 -11.67 -12.10
N THR A 84 -15.93 -12.58 -11.15
CA THR A 84 -16.81 -12.78 -9.98
C THR A 84 -15.96 -12.71 -8.71
N ALA A 85 -16.55 -12.99 -7.55
CA ALA A 85 -15.77 -13.06 -6.31
C ALA A 85 -14.82 -14.27 -6.25
N THR A 86 -14.98 -15.25 -7.14
CA THR A 86 -14.17 -16.49 -7.18
C THR A 86 -13.46 -16.71 -8.52
N THR A 87 -13.80 -15.93 -9.55
CA THR A 87 -13.22 -16.00 -10.89
C THR A 87 -12.53 -14.71 -11.26
N ILE A 88 -11.24 -14.78 -11.57
CA ILE A 88 -10.45 -13.66 -12.09
C ILE A 88 -10.54 -13.66 -13.61
N ASN A 89 -10.88 -12.51 -14.20
CA ASN A 89 -10.93 -12.34 -15.63
C ASN A 89 -10.67 -10.88 -16.01
N LEU A 90 -9.49 -10.62 -16.57
CA LEU A 90 -9.08 -9.32 -17.10
C LEU A 90 -9.51 -9.18 -18.55
N SER A 91 -9.99 -8.00 -18.91
CA SER A 91 -10.32 -7.59 -20.28
C SER A 91 -9.71 -6.23 -20.61
N LEU A 92 -9.37 -6.00 -21.88
CA LEU A 92 -8.84 -4.71 -22.31
C LEU A 92 -9.86 -3.58 -22.27
N VAL A 93 -11.15 -3.91 -22.26
CA VAL A 93 -12.23 -2.91 -22.33
C VAL A 93 -12.40 -2.17 -21.01
N THR A 94 -12.32 -2.90 -19.89
CA THR A 94 -12.63 -2.33 -18.56
C THR A 94 -11.44 -2.31 -17.61
N ASP A 95 -10.39 -3.10 -17.87
CA ASP A 95 -9.42 -3.49 -16.85
C ASP A 95 -7.99 -3.10 -17.21
N SER A 96 -7.77 -2.08 -18.05
CA SER A 96 -6.41 -1.58 -18.35
C SER A 96 -5.74 -0.88 -17.16
N GLY A 97 -6.51 -0.52 -16.13
CA GLY A 97 -6.06 0.30 -15.00
C GLY A 97 -5.98 1.80 -15.33
N VAL A 98 -5.76 2.64 -14.30
CA VAL A 98 -5.78 4.12 -14.39
C VAL A 98 -4.63 4.67 -15.23
N PHE A 99 -3.50 3.96 -15.22
CA PHE A 99 -2.39 4.15 -16.12
C PHE A 99 -2.03 2.82 -16.78
N SER A 100 -1.91 2.85 -18.11
CA SER A 100 -1.48 1.71 -18.92
C SER A 100 -0.61 2.15 -20.09
N SER A 101 0.22 1.23 -20.54
CA SER A 101 1.03 1.36 -21.74
C SER A 101 1.10 -0.01 -22.41
N GLY A 102 0.58 -0.14 -23.65
CA GLY A 102 0.76 -1.35 -24.44
C GLY A 102 0.03 -2.62 -23.94
N VAL A 103 -1.12 -2.49 -23.27
CA VAL A 103 -1.95 -3.65 -22.86
C VAL A 103 -2.33 -4.54 -24.05
N ARG A 104 -2.40 -5.86 -23.82
CA ARG A 104 -2.63 -6.88 -24.86
C ARG A 104 -3.50 -8.04 -24.36
N GLU A 105 -4.29 -8.63 -25.25
CA GLU A 105 -5.33 -9.63 -24.94
C GLU A 105 -4.75 -10.98 -24.47
N ASP A 106 -3.64 -11.41 -25.05
CA ASP A 106 -2.90 -12.61 -24.65
C ASP A 106 -2.29 -12.46 -23.24
N ALA A 107 -1.80 -11.26 -22.89
CA ALA A 107 -1.35 -10.95 -21.53
C ALA A 107 -2.52 -10.91 -20.55
N ALA A 108 -3.66 -10.32 -20.91
CA ALA A 108 -4.86 -10.30 -20.06
C ALA A 108 -5.31 -11.73 -19.71
N ARG A 109 -5.32 -12.64 -20.69
CA ARG A 109 -5.61 -14.06 -20.49
C ARG A 109 -4.59 -14.73 -19.56
N THR A 110 -3.31 -14.53 -19.82
CA THR A 110 -2.22 -15.14 -19.04
C THR A 110 -2.21 -14.64 -17.60
N ALA A 111 -2.40 -13.33 -17.39
CA ALA A 111 -2.54 -12.73 -16.07
C ALA A 111 -3.77 -13.29 -15.34
N SER A 112 -4.91 -13.44 -16.01
CA SER A 112 -6.10 -14.03 -15.41
C SER A 112 -5.86 -15.46 -14.94
N GLU A 113 -5.21 -16.29 -15.77
CA GLU A 113 -4.85 -17.67 -15.44
C GLU A 113 -3.91 -17.74 -14.23
N ILE A 114 -2.84 -16.92 -14.23
CA ILE A 114 -1.84 -16.89 -13.15
C ILE A 114 -2.42 -16.38 -11.84
N LEU A 115 -3.23 -15.33 -11.88
CA LEU A 115 -3.87 -14.79 -10.67
C LEU A 115 -4.87 -15.79 -10.10
N GLN A 116 -5.60 -16.50 -10.96
CA GLN A 116 -6.51 -17.57 -10.54
C GLN A 116 -5.73 -18.73 -9.89
N GLU A 117 -4.58 -19.08 -10.45
CA GLU A 117 -3.68 -20.11 -9.90
C GLU A 117 -3.09 -19.69 -8.54
N ASP A 118 -2.64 -18.44 -8.42
CA ASP A 118 -2.14 -17.88 -7.16
C ASP A 118 -3.21 -17.94 -6.06
N MET A 119 -4.43 -17.48 -6.35
CA MET A 119 -5.56 -17.55 -5.41
C MET A 119 -5.87 -18.99 -4.98
N ALA A 120 -5.70 -19.97 -5.87
CA ALA A 120 -5.98 -21.37 -5.58
C ALA A 120 -4.87 -22.06 -4.78
N LYS A 121 -3.62 -21.59 -4.86
CA LYS A 121 -2.45 -22.28 -4.31
C LYS A 121 -1.80 -21.59 -3.12
N HIS A 122 -1.90 -20.27 -3.02
CA HIS A 122 -1.09 -19.49 -2.10
C HIS A 122 -1.91 -18.73 -1.07
N HIS A 123 -1.32 -18.52 0.09
CA HIS A 123 -1.81 -17.62 1.11
C HIS A 123 -1.54 -16.16 0.71
N VAL A 124 -2.28 -15.21 1.30
CA VAL A 124 -2.03 -13.77 1.09
C VAL A 124 -0.77 -13.26 1.78
N PHE A 125 -0.12 -14.12 2.57
CA PHE A 125 1.15 -13.85 3.25
C PHE A 125 2.16 -14.91 2.82
N PHE A 126 3.39 -14.53 2.52
CA PHE A 126 4.42 -15.48 2.09
C PHE A 126 5.24 -16.04 3.26
N ASN A 127 5.10 -15.50 4.47
CA ASN A 127 5.76 -16.02 5.67
C ASN A 127 4.87 -15.89 6.92
N GLU A 128 5.34 -16.44 8.05
CA GLU A 128 4.66 -16.38 9.37
C GLU A 128 4.90 -15.04 10.10
N HIS A 129 5.63 -14.10 9.48
CA HIS A 129 5.82 -12.73 10.00
C HIS A 129 4.79 -11.75 9.41
N GLY A 130 3.82 -12.24 8.62
CA GLY A 130 2.77 -11.43 8.01
C GLY A 130 3.22 -10.59 6.81
N PHE A 131 4.31 -10.98 6.12
CA PHE A 131 4.71 -10.30 4.88
C PHE A 131 3.85 -10.75 3.70
N HIS A 132 3.48 -9.81 2.85
CA HIS A 132 2.38 -9.95 1.88
C HIS A 132 2.80 -10.61 0.57
N ASN A 133 1.94 -11.49 0.04
CA ASN A 133 2.10 -12.02 -1.30
C ASN A 133 1.96 -10.88 -2.34
N HIS A 134 3.06 -10.57 -3.03
CA HIS A 134 3.12 -9.51 -4.05
C HIS A 134 2.74 -9.99 -5.46
N ILE A 135 2.49 -11.29 -5.70
CA ILE A 135 2.15 -11.82 -7.02
C ILE A 135 0.99 -11.05 -7.66
N PRO A 136 -0.16 -10.82 -6.98
CA PRO A 136 -1.25 -10.06 -7.59
C PRO A 136 -0.86 -8.62 -7.96
N HIS A 137 -0.04 -7.99 -7.11
CA HIS A 137 0.41 -6.61 -7.32
C HIS A 137 1.34 -6.52 -8.53
N GLN A 138 2.31 -7.42 -8.63
CA GLN A 138 3.28 -7.42 -9.73
C GLN A 138 2.62 -7.78 -11.05
N VAL A 139 1.83 -8.86 -11.10
CA VAL A 139 1.17 -9.35 -12.32
C VAL A 139 0.24 -8.29 -12.92
N LEU A 140 -0.62 -7.66 -12.12
CA LEU A 140 -1.52 -6.61 -12.60
C LEU A 140 -0.77 -5.38 -13.09
N THR A 141 0.32 -5.01 -12.40
CA THR A 141 1.16 -3.87 -12.77
C THR A 141 1.86 -4.11 -14.10
N ILE A 142 2.56 -5.23 -14.27
CA ILE A 142 3.31 -5.52 -15.50
C ILE A 142 2.37 -5.78 -16.69
N PHE A 143 1.18 -6.35 -16.44
CA PHE A 143 0.11 -6.42 -17.44
C PHE A 143 -0.28 -5.03 -17.93
N ALA A 144 -0.55 -4.09 -17.02
CA ALA A 144 -0.88 -2.70 -17.38
C ALA A 144 0.26 -1.97 -18.10
N LEU A 145 1.51 -2.38 -17.87
CA LEU A 145 2.70 -1.86 -18.55
C LEU A 145 3.04 -2.61 -19.86
N GLY A 146 2.19 -3.55 -20.30
CA GLY A 146 2.32 -4.17 -21.61
C GLY A 146 3.25 -5.39 -21.69
N ALA A 147 3.49 -6.04 -20.55
CA ALA A 147 4.29 -7.27 -20.47
C ALA A 147 3.80 -8.36 -21.43
N ALA A 148 4.72 -9.16 -21.96
CA ALA A 148 4.36 -10.34 -22.72
C ALA A 148 3.90 -11.47 -21.77
N PRO A 149 3.09 -12.43 -22.25
CA PRO A 149 2.74 -13.63 -21.48
C PRO A 149 3.93 -14.34 -20.81
N ALA A 150 5.09 -14.38 -21.49
CA ALA A 150 6.30 -15.00 -20.98
C ALA A 150 6.86 -14.26 -19.75
N ASP A 151 6.83 -12.93 -19.76
CA ASP A 151 7.31 -12.11 -18.63
C ASP A 151 6.40 -12.27 -17.41
N ILE A 152 5.08 -12.34 -17.63
CA ILE A 152 4.10 -12.57 -16.56
C ILE A 152 4.32 -13.95 -15.92
N LYS A 153 4.56 -14.99 -16.73
CA LYS A 153 4.88 -16.34 -16.24
C LYS A 153 6.21 -16.36 -15.48
N ALA A 154 7.25 -15.75 -16.02
CA ALA A 154 8.55 -15.68 -15.36
C ALA A 154 8.48 -14.95 -14.01
N CYS A 155 7.69 -13.87 -13.93
CA CYS A 155 7.39 -13.18 -12.68
C CYS A 155 6.72 -14.11 -11.66
N TYR A 156 5.67 -14.84 -12.06
CA TYR A 156 4.99 -15.80 -11.19
C TYR A 156 5.95 -16.89 -10.70
N ASP A 157 6.69 -17.52 -11.61
CA ASP A 157 7.60 -18.62 -11.29
C ASP A 157 8.66 -18.21 -10.25
N ARG A 158 9.19 -16.99 -10.33
CA ARG A 158 10.15 -16.48 -9.34
C ARG A 158 9.53 -16.22 -7.97
N ASN A 159 8.32 -15.64 -7.95
CA ASN A 159 7.68 -15.24 -6.70
C ASN A 159 6.97 -16.41 -5.99
N ALA A 160 6.53 -17.42 -6.74
CA ALA A 160 5.76 -18.55 -6.21
C ALA A 160 6.58 -19.46 -5.27
N ILE A 161 7.90 -19.57 -5.46
CA ILE A 161 8.75 -20.57 -4.78
C ILE A 161 8.83 -20.42 -3.26
N TYR A 162 8.50 -19.24 -2.72
CA TYR A 162 8.58 -18.94 -1.28
C TYR A 162 7.21 -18.61 -0.66
N GLN A 163 6.13 -18.70 -1.43
CA GLN A 163 4.79 -18.42 -0.92
C GLN A 163 4.35 -19.51 0.07
N ARG A 164 3.55 -19.12 1.06
CA ARG A 164 2.87 -20.10 1.91
C ARG A 164 1.72 -20.73 1.13
N PRO A 165 1.44 -22.03 1.36
CA PRO A 165 0.31 -22.68 0.73
C PRO A 165 -1.02 -22.09 1.23
N VAL A 166 -2.07 -22.21 0.42
CA VAL A 166 -3.44 -21.93 0.83
C VAL A 166 -3.82 -22.78 2.05
N MET A 167 -4.61 -22.19 2.95
CA MET A 167 -5.08 -22.83 4.17
C MET A 167 -6.53 -23.31 4.01
N PRO A 168 -6.93 -24.41 4.69
CA PRO A 168 -8.30 -24.91 4.60
C PRO A 168 -9.31 -23.91 5.19
N THR A 169 -10.49 -23.83 4.57
CA THR A 169 -11.63 -23.05 5.07
C THR A 169 -12.52 -23.91 5.98
N ASP A 170 -12.90 -23.36 7.13
CA ASP A 170 -13.91 -23.92 8.03
C ASP A 170 -15.28 -23.28 7.72
N GLN A 171 -16.18 -24.06 7.13
CA GLN A 171 -17.50 -23.58 6.69
C GLN A 171 -18.43 -23.21 7.85
N GLU A 172 -18.26 -23.80 9.04
CA GLU A 172 -19.06 -23.42 10.20
C GLU A 172 -18.62 -22.06 10.73
N VAL A 173 -17.31 -21.77 10.70
CA VAL A 173 -16.80 -20.42 11.00
C VAL A 173 -17.33 -19.41 10.00
N VAL A 174 -17.26 -19.69 8.69
CA VAL A 174 -17.79 -18.81 7.63
C VAL A 174 -19.27 -18.50 7.87
N LYS A 175 -20.09 -19.53 8.12
CA LYS A 175 -21.52 -19.35 8.40
C LYS A 175 -21.77 -18.51 9.66
N SER A 176 -20.94 -18.66 10.69
CA SER A 176 -21.06 -17.87 11.91
C SER A 176 -20.76 -16.38 11.70
N MET A 177 -19.93 -16.03 10.70
CA MET A 177 -19.54 -14.64 10.42
C MET A 177 -20.70 -13.76 9.89
N HIS A 178 -21.86 -14.33 9.55
CA HIS A 178 -23.06 -13.52 9.29
C HIS A 178 -23.64 -12.89 10.57
N ASP A 179 -23.24 -13.38 11.76
CA ASP A 179 -23.40 -12.66 13.01
C ASP A 179 -22.24 -11.67 13.20
N VAL A 180 -22.56 -10.39 13.42
CA VAL A 180 -21.56 -9.33 13.53
C VAL A 180 -20.58 -9.54 14.68
N THR A 181 -21.04 -10.09 15.81
CA THR A 181 -20.17 -10.34 16.98
C THR A 181 -19.17 -11.44 16.66
N LYS A 182 -19.63 -12.50 16.00
CA LYS A 182 -18.77 -13.59 15.54
C LYS A 182 -17.80 -13.14 14.46
N PHE A 183 -18.25 -12.33 13.50
CA PHE A 183 -17.36 -11.70 12.53
C PHE A 183 -16.22 -10.94 13.22
N GLN A 184 -16.52 -10.14 14.24
CA GLN A 184 -15.52 -9.37 14.98
C GLN A 184 -14.63 -10.22 15.89
N GLU A 185 -15.12 -11.37 16.39
CA GLU A 185 -14.37 -12.29 17.24
C GLU A 185 -13.10 -12.83 16.54
N TYR A 186 -13.11 -12.93 15.22
CA TYR A 186 -12.00 -13.45 14.43
C TYR A 186 -10.99 -12.38 13.96
N PHE A 187 -11.23 -11.10 14.28
CA PHE A 187 -10.35 -10.03 13.83
C PHE A 187 -8.92 -10.17 14.32
N GLY A 188 -7.96 -9.84 13.45
CA GLY A 188 -6.53 -9.86 13.76
C GLY A 188 -5.94 -11.26 13.92
N LYS A 189 -6.74 -12.32 13.70
CA LYS A 189 -6.30 -13.70 13.83
C LYS A 189 -6.02 -14.26 12.44
N GLU A 190 -4.75 -14.26 12.07
CA GLU A 190 -4.26 -14.66 10.74
C GLU A 190 -4.84 -15.99 10.24
N GLN A 191 -4.96 -16.98 11.12
CA GLN A 191 -5.50 -18.29 10.78
C GLN A 191 -6.95 -18.27 10.26
N HIS A 192 -7.69 -17.17 10.47
CA HIS A 192 -9.04 -16.99 9.94
C HIS A 192 -9.07 -16.28 8.57
N TYR A 193 -7.94 -15.94 7.96
CA TYR A 193 -7.87 -15.43 6.59
C TYR A 193 -8.69 -16.27 5.59
N PRO A 194 -8.53 -17.61 5.47
CA PRO A 194 -9.30 -18.41 4.52
C PRO A 194 -10.81 -18.39 4.78
N ASN A 195 -11.22 -18.14 6.03
CA ASN A 195 -12.63 -18.03 6.41
C ASN A 195 -13.20 -16.67 6.01
N TYR A 196 -12.47 -15.58 6.28
CA TYR A 196 -12.86 -14.26 5.78
C TYR A 196 -12.88 -14.18 4.26
N LEU A 197 -11.93 -14.83 3.58
CA LEU A 197 -11.92 -14.89 2.12
C LEU A 197 -13.21 -15.54 1.60
N ALA A 198 -13.53 -16.74 2.07
CA ALA A 198 -14.76 -17.42 1.66
C ALA A 198 -16.03 -16.63 2.01
N PHE A 199 -16.07 -16.00 3.18
CA PHE A 199 -17.16 -15.12 3.59
C PHE A 199 -17.32 -13.93 2.63
N PHE A 200 -16.26 -13.17 2.37
CA PHE A 200 -16.33 -12.02 1.46
C PHE A 200 -16.63 -12.43 0.03
N GLN A 201 -16.21 -13.63 -0.40
CA GLN A 201 -16.60 -14.17 -1.69
C GLN A 201 -18.11 -14.35 -1.81
N GLN A 202 -18.75 -14.94 -0.78
CA GLN A 202 -20.21 -15.10 -0.73
C GLN A 202 -20.92 -13.75 -0.69
N GLU A 203 -20.44 -12.81 0.12
CA GLU A 203 -21.01 -11.46 0.24
C GLU A 203 -20.90 -10.66 -1.06
N LEU A 204 -19.77 -10.75 -1.76
CA LEU A 204 -19.54 -10.04 -3.02
C LEU A 204 -20.37 -10.62 -4.17
N ASP A 205 -20.50 -11.94 -4.26
CA ASP A 205 -21.37 -12.58 -5.26
C ASP A 205 -22.86 -12.24 -5.00
N ALA A 206 -23.26 -12.09 -3.74
CA ALA A 206 -24.64 -11.77 -3.37
C ALA A 206 -25.00 -10.28 -3.53
N LYS A 207 -24.10 -9.37 -3.13
CA LYS A 207 -24.41 -7.93 -2.95
C LYS A 207 -23.65 -7.01 -3.91
N GLY A 208 -22.57 -7.50 -4.52
CA GLY A 208 -21.64 -6.71 -5.33
C GLY A 208 -20.68 -5.86 -4.51
N VAL A 209 -19.59 -5.42 -5.17
CA VAL A 209 -18.46 -4.68 -4.55
C VAL A 209 -18.91 -3.44 -3.79
N GLY A 210 -19.77 -2.60 -4.40
CA GLY A 210 -20.19 -1.34 -3.79
C GLY A 210 -20.93 -1.53 -2.47
N SER A 211 -21.92 -2.42 -2.45
CA SER A 211 -22.70 -2.73 -1.25
C SER A 211 -21.84 -3.31 -0.13
N VAL A 212 -20.92 -4.23 -0.46
CA VAL A 212 -20.01 -4.83 0.52
C VAL A 212 -19.06 -3.79 1.11
N LEU A 213 -18.48 -2.90 0.30
CA LEU A 213 -17.62 -1.84 0.83
C LEU A 213 -18.40 -0.86 1.71
N THR A 214 -19.61 -0.46 1.29
CA THR A 214 -20.48 0.38 2.11
C THR A 214 -20.78 -0.27 3.45
N GLU A 215 -21.14 -1.56 3.47
CA GLU A 215 -21.50 -2.26 4.70
C GLU A 215 -20.30 -2.54 5.62
N TYR A 216 -19.21 -3.08 5.08
CA TYR A 216 -18.11 -3.62 5.88
C TYR A 216 -16.97 -2.65 6.10
N VAL A 217 -16.90 -1.52 5.38
CA VAL A 217 -15.81 -0.55 5.49
C VAL A 217 -16.31 0.86 5.80
N PHE A 218 -17.47 1.26 5.25
CA PHE A 218 -17.91 2.67 5.32
C PHE A 218 -19.21 2.91 6.10
N ALA A 219 -19.84 1.89 6.68
CA ALA A 219 -21.12 2.03 7.39
C ALA A 219 -21.04 2.91 8.66
N GLY A 220 -19.84 3.12 9.20
CA GLY A 220 -19.60 3.91 10.42
C GLY A 220 -19.96 3.19 11.72
N ASP A 221 -20.40 1.93 11.65
CA ASP A 221 -20.55 1.07 12.82
C ASP A 221 -19.18 0.55 13.32
N GLN A 222 -19.16 -0.14 14.46
CA GLN A 222 -17.90 -0.63 15.06
C GLN A 222 -17.13 -1.60 14.15
N ARG A 223 -17.83 -2.42 13.34
CA ARG A 223 -17.23 -3.37 12.40
C ARG A 223 -16.58 -2.61 11.25
N ALA A 224 -17.32 -1.70 10.63
CA ALA A 224 -16.84 -0.88 9.52
C ALA A 224 -15.66 0.00 9.91
N GLU A 225 -15.73 0.67 11.06
CA GLU A 225 -14.61 1.45 11.59
C GLU A 225 -13.36 0.58 11.84
N SER A 226 -13.53 -0.65 12.33
CA SER A 226 -12.41 -1.57 12.55
C SER A 226 -11.77 -2.03 11.25
N MET A 227 -12.59 -2.41 10.26
CA MET A 227 -12.10 -2.77 8.93
C MET A 227 -11.36 -1.62 8.25
N LEU A 228 -11.90 -0.39 8.32
CA LEU A 228 -11.24 0.79 7.78
C LEU A 228 -9.90 1.07 8.47
N CYS A 229 -9.84 0.95 9.79
CA CYS A 229 -8.60 1.07 10.55
C CYS A 229 -7.54 0.05 10.09
N ARG A 230 -7.95 -1.20 9.86
CA ARG A 230 -7.06 -2.29 9.41
C ARG A 230 -6.63 -2.16 7.96
N LEU A 231 -7.36 -1.43 7.12
CA LEU A 231 -6.95 -1.17 5.73
C LEU A 231 -5.58 -0.45 5.66
N PHE A 232 -5.25 0.34 6.68
CA PHE A 232 -3.97 1.05 6.78
C PHE A 232 -2.90 0.29 7.58
N GLY A 233 -3.19 -0.94 8.01
CA GLY A 233 -2.22 -1.83 8.67
C GLY A 233 -1.18 -2.40 7.70
N GLY A 234 -0.14 -3.04 8.25
CA GLY A 234 0.81 -3.82 7.45
C GLY A 234 1.52 -3.04 6.34
N LEU A 235 1.98 -1.81 6.59
CA LEU A 235 2.51 -0.90 5.56
C LEU A 235 1.53 -0.62 4.42
N ILE A 236 0.23 -0.46 4.74
CA ILE A 236 -0.84 -0.07 3.80
C ILE A 236 -1.14 -1.17 2.76
N HIS A 237 -0.60 -2.39 2.93
CA HIS A 237 -0.82 -3.48 1.96
C HIS A 237 -2.29 -3.85 1.74
N PRO A 238 -3.18 -3.87 2.75
CA PRO A 238 -4.59 -4.14 2.51
C PRO A 238 -5.25 -3.10 1.60
N LEU A 239 -4.93 -1.82 1.79
CA LEU A 239 -5.38 -0.75 0.89
C LEU A 239 -4.75 -0.86 -0.50
N ILE A 240 -3.47 -1.24 -0.62
CA ILE A 240 -2.81 -1.49 -1.92
C ILE A 240 -3.52 -2.63 -2.65
N HIS A 241 -3.77 -3.75 -1.96
CA HIS A 241 -4.43 -4.93 -2.53
C HIS A 241 -5.89 -4.62 -2.92
N LEU A 242 -6.61 -3.85 -2.09
CA LEU A 242 -7.95 -3.34 -2.42
C LEU A 242 -7.90 -2.42 -3.64
N GLY A 243 -6.91 -1.53 -3.70
CA GLY A 243 -6.67 -0.61 -4.81
C GLY A 243 -6.54 -1.35 -6.15
N PHE A 244 -5.77 -2.44 -6.19
CA PHE A 244 -5.68 -3.32 -7.36
C PHE A 244 -7.03 -3.95 -7.72
N GLY A 245 -7.74 -4.53 -6.75
CA GLY A 245 -9.06 -5.14 -7.00
C GLY A 245 -10.07 -4.15 -7.57
N LEU A 246 -10.09 -2.91 -7.07
CA LEU A 246 -10.99 -1.85 -7.53
C LEU A 246 -10.58 -1.25 -8.87
N GLU A 247 -9.28 -1.05 -9.08
CA GLU A 247 -8.74 -0.50 -10.31
C GLU A 247 -9.04 -1.39 -11.52
N PHE A 248 -8.78 -2.69 -11.37
CA PHE A 248 -8.89 -3.70 -12.43
C PHE A 248 -10.26 -4.40 -12.45
N ASN A 249 -11.22 -3.93 -11.66
CA ASN A 249 -12.58 -4.49 -11.52
C ASN A 249 -12.59 -6.01 -11.26
N GLN A 250 -11.75 -6.49 -10.34
CA GLN A 250 -11.65 -7.91 -10.00
C GLN A 250 -12.23 -8.18 -8.59
N PRO A 251 -13.51 -8.62 -8.46
CA PRO A 251 -14.12 -8.84 -7.16
C PRO A 251 -13.41 -9.92 -6.33
N ALA A 252 -12.79 -10.92 -6.96
CA ALA A 252 -11.97 -11.91 -6.26
C ALA A 252 -10.78 -11.28 -5.51
N ILE A 253 -10.11 -10.29 -6.11
CA ILE A 253 -9.01 -9.56 -5.46
C ILE A 253 -9.55 -8.59 -4.39
N VAL A 254 -10.75 -8.03 -4.58
CA VAL A 254 -11.44 -7.28 -3.52
C VAL A 254 -11.72 -8.19 -2.31
N ALA A 255 -12.15 -9.44 -2.53
CA ALA A 255 -12.38 -10.41 -1.45
C ALA A 255 -11.08 -10.72 -0.68
N GLN A 256 -9.98 -10.95 -1.40
CA GLN A 256 -8.64 -11.13 -0.82
C GLN A 256 -8.22 -9.92 0.02
N ALA A 257 -8.45 -8.70 -0.49
CA ALA A 257 -8.10 -7.47 0.21
C ALA A 257 -8.86 -7.31 1.53
N LEU A 258 -10.18 -7.56 1.52
CA LEU A 258 -11.02 -7.44 2.70
C LEU A 258 -10.69 -8.52 3.73
N ALA A 259 -10.42 -9.75 3.28
CA ALA A 259 -9.97 -10.83 4.15
C ALA A 259 -8.60 -10.52 4.77
N GLN A 260 -7.67 -9.98 3.97
CA GLN A 260 -6.36 -9.52 4.45
C GLN A 260 -6.51 -8.40 5.48
N ALA A 261 -7.38 -7.41 5.24
CA ALA A 261 -7.67 -6.35 6.19
C ALA A 261 -8.22 -6.89 7.51
N ALA A 262 -9.18 -7.83 7.46
CA ALA A 262 -9.80 -8.38 8.67
C ALA A 262 -8.80 -9.06 9.61
N VAL A 263 -7.71 -9.63 9.08
CA VAL A 263 -6.67 -10.31 9.88
C VAL A 263 -5.45 -9.43 10.20
N HIS A 264 -5.37 -8.19 9.71
CA HIS A 264 -4.32 -7.25 10.10
C HIS A 264 -4.60 -6.57 11.42
N GLU A 265 -3.55 -6.07 12.09
CA GLU A 265 -3.68 -5.24 13.29
C GLU A 265 -4.40 -3.90 13.01
N GLU A 266 -5.02 -3.35 14.05
CA GLU A 266 -5.86 -2.14 13.96
C GLU A 266 -5.23 -0.90 14.61
N TRP A 267 -4.08 -1.04 15.28
CA TRP A 267 -3.54 -0.03 16.19
C TRP A 267 -3.35 1.34 15.52
N ILE A 268 -2.86 1.40 14.29
CA ILE A 268 -2.62 2.68 13.60
C ILE A 268 -3.92 3.44 13.33
N GLY A 269 -5.02 2.72 13.07
CA GLY A 269 -6.34 3.29 12.98
C GLY A 269 -6.84 3.90 14.29
N ARG A 270 -6.71 3.13 15.37
CA ARG A 270 -7.20 3.51 16.70
C ARG A 270 -6.38 4.62 17.35
N GLU A 271 -5.06 4.57 17.20
CA GLU A 271 -4.12 5.45 17.89
C GLU A 271 -3.82 6.72 17.10
N PHE A 272 -3.91 6.68 15.77
CA PHE A 272 -3.55 7.82 14.92
C PHE A 272 -4.74 8.33 14.09
N PHE A 273 -5.35 7.50 13.23
CA PHE A 273 -6.32 8.02 12.26
C PHE A 273 -7.61 8.54 12.88
N LEU A 274 -8.26 7.78 13.75
CA LEU A 274 -9.54 8.20 14.37
C LEU A 274 -9.38 9.43 15.27
N PRO A 275 -8.38 9.51 16.17
CA PRO A 275 -8.17 10.71 16.98
C PRO A 275 -7.78 11.94 16.13
N THR A 276 -6.98 11.76 15.07
CA THR A 276 -6.62 12.85 14.15
C THR A 276 -7.84 13.36 13.37
N GLU A 277 -8.71 12.47 12.90
CA GLU A 277 -9.99 12.85 12.26
C GLU A 277 -10.86 13.66 13.20
N LYS A 278 -10.95 13.26 14.48
CA LYS A 278 -11.67 14.03 15.49
C LYS A 278 -11.03 15.40 15.71
N MET A 279 -9.70 15.46 15.79
CA MET A 279 -8.93 16.70 15.98
C MET A 279 -9.11 17.67 14.82
N ALA A 280 -9.24 17.17 13.59
CA ALA A 280 -9.54 17.95 12.39
C ALA A 280 -10.97 18.55 12.38
N GLY A 281 -11.82 18.16 13.34
CA GLY A 281 -13.23 18.55 13.37
C GLY A 281 -14.11 17.71 12.44
N GLY A 282 -13.70 16.48 12.15
CA GLY A 282 -14.36 15.55 11.23
C GLY A 282 -13.75 15.56 9.82
N ILE A 283 -14.47 14.95 8.87
CA ILE A 283 -14.06 14.81 7.46
C ILE A 283 -14.70 15.91 6.61
N GLY A 284 -14.02 16.33 5.56
CA GLY A 284 -14.60 17.21 4.54
C GLY A 284 -14.43 18.69 4.83
N LYS A 285 -13.51 19.05 5.73
CA LYS A 285 -13.16 20.45 5.97
C LYS A 285 -12.28 20.97 4.83
N SER A 286 -12.42 22.26 4.51
CA SER A 286 -11.57 22.88 3.50
C SER A 286 -10.12 22.93 4.00
N GLY A 287 -9.21 22.33 3.24
CA GLY A 287 -7.79 22.33 3.51
C GLY A 287 -7.17 23.69 3.21
N GLN A 288 -6.35 24.18 4.13
CA GLN A 288 -5.67 25.49 4.02
C GLN A 288 -4.17 25.38 3.73
N LYS A 289 -3.58 24.21 3.93
CA LYS A 289 -2.13 23.97 3.74
C LYS A 289 -1.90 22.83 2.77
N SER A 290 -0.90 22.93 1.90
CA SER A 290 -0.46 21.81 1.07
C SER A 290 0.21 20.73 1.91
N LEU A 291 0.29 19.50 1.38
CA LEU A 291 1.01 18.43 2.04
C LEU A 291 2.50 18.77 2.20
N LEU A 292 3.09 19.45 1.20
CA LEU A 292 4.46 19.95 1.26
C LEU A 292 4.69 20.98 2.37
N GLN A 293 3.77 21.94 2.55
CA GLN A 293 3.86 22.91 3.64
C GLN A 293 3.88 22.21 5.00
N LEU A 294 2.99 21.23 5.21
CA LEU A 294 2.95 20.45 6.45
C LEU A 294 4.23 19.64 6.68
N LEU A 295 4.81 19.04 5.63
CA LEU A 295 6.11 18.37 5.73
C LEU A 295 7.23 19.33 6.16
N ASN A 296 7.27 20.53 5.58
CA ASN A 296 8.28 21.53 5.93
C ASN A 296 8.14 21.99 7.39
N GLU A 297 6.91 22.19 7.86
CA GLU A 297 6.65 22.51 9.27
C GLU A 297 7.10 21.38 10.21
N ILE A 298 6.75 20.13 9.89
CA ILE A 298 7.18 18.93 10.65
C ILE A 298 8.70 18.85 10.78
N ARG A 299 9.46 19.15 9.71
CA ARG A 299 10.93 19.12 9.73
C ARG A 299 11.54 20.16 10.65
N THR A 300 10.82 21.23 10.95
CA THR A 300 11.26 22.27 11.88
C THR A 300 10.83 21.99 13.32
N ASP A 301 9.93 21.02 13.53
CA ASP A 301 9.44 20.63 14.84
C ASP A 301 10.40 19.65 15.52
N LYS A 302 11.17 20.19 16.48
CA LYS A 302 12.16 19.42 17.23
C LYS A 302 11.57 18.19 17.91
N ALA A 303 10.35 18.27 18.45
CA ALA A 303 9.74 17.14 19.14
C ALA A 303 9.45 15.97 18.18
N LEU A 304 9.08 16.27 16.92
CA LEU A 304 8.86 15.25 15.90
C LEU A 304 10.17 14.71 15.32
N VAL A 305 11.12 15.58 15.00
CA VAL A 305 12.43 15.16 14.45
C VAL A 305 13.18 14.26 15.45
N GLU A 306 13.13 14.57 16.74
CA GLU A 306 13.78 13.77 17.79
C GLU A 306 12.92 12.58 18.28
N SER A 307 11.66 12.46 17.83
CA SER A 307 10.77 11.38 18.25
C SER A 307 11.18 10.01 17.72
N VAL A 308 12.03 9.94 16.69
CA VAL A 308 12.38 8.69 16.02
C VAL A 308 13.87 8.41 16.17
N GLN A 309 14.20 7.18 16.52
CA GLN A 309 15.57 6.75 16.80
C GLN A 309 15.92 5.53 15.94
N TRP A 310 17.20 5.42 15.55
CA TRP A 310 17.70 4.28 14.77
C TRP A 310 17.39 2.93 15.43
N GLY A 311 17.40 2.85 16.76
CA GLY A 311 17.11 1.64 17.53
C GLY A 311 15.65 1.18 17.57
N ASP A 312 14.67 2.02 17.14
CA ASP A 312 13.25 1.63 17.20
C ASP A 312 12.95 0.45 16.27
N ALA A 313 12.31 -0.62 16.78
CA ALA A 313 11.92 -1.75 15.95
C ALA A 313 10.88 -1.32 14.88
N ASN A 314 9.85 -0.59 15.31
CA ASN A 314 8.90 0.08 14.43
C ASN A 314 8.95 1.59 14.66
N LYS A 315 9.48 2.34 13.69
CA LYS A 315 9.70 3.79 13.82
C LYS A 315 8.41 4.62 13.89
N ILE A 316 7.26 4.06 13.51
CA ILE A 316 5.96 4.71 13.72
C ILE A 316 5.50 4.45 15.15
N ARG A 317 5.33 3.17 15.52
CA ARG A 317 4.75 2.77 16.81
C ARG A 317 5.67 3.09 17.98
N ASP A 318 6.93 2.64 17.90
CA ASP A 318 7.92 2.77 18.98
C ASP A 318 8.65 4.13 18.91
N GLY A 319 8.51 4.85 17.79
CA GLY A 319 9.03 6.19 17.56
C GLY A 319 7.97 7.28 17.68
N VAL A 320 7.46 7.75 16.54
CA VAL A 320 6.58 8.95 16.46
C VAL A 320 5.39 8.87 17.42
N LEU A 321 4.63 7.77 17.38
CA LEU A 321 3.41 7.64 18.19
C LEU A 321 3.69 7.29 19.66
N HIS A 322 4.90 6.85 19.99
CA HIS A 322 5.31 6.66 21.37
C HIS A 322 5.76 7.97 22.02
N ARG A 323 6.57 8.77 21.31
CA ARG A 323 7.27 9.93 21.88
C ARG A 323 6.64 11.28 21.56
N ALA A 324 5.95 11.41 20.43
CA ALA A 324 5.31 12.66 20.00
C ALA A 324 3.93 12.47 19.35
N PRO A 325 3.02 11.60 19.87
CA PRO A 325 1.75 11.31 19.23
C PRO A 325 0.88 12.56 19.06
N GLU A 326 0.72 13.36 20.12
CA GLU A 326 -0.12 14.57 20.07
C GLU A 326 0.42 15.58 19.06
N GLN A 327 1.74 15.75 19.00
CA GLN A 327 2.35 16.71 18.08
C GLN A 327 2.18 16.25 16.63
N MET A 328 2.33 14.94 16.36
CA MET A 328 2.10 14.38 15.03
C MET A 328 0.65 14.56 14.61
N MET A 329 -0.31 14.29 15.50
CA MET A 329 -1.73 14.49 15.24
C MET A 329 -2.08 15.95 14.94
N LYS A 330 -1.45 16.93 15.62
CA LYS A 330 -1.68 18.36 15.34
C LYS A 330 -1.33 18.77 13.91
N TYR A 331 -0.25 18.25 13.34
CA TYR A 331 0.08 18.51 11.92
C TYR A 331 -0.81 17.70 10.99
N ALA A 332 -1.01 16.42 11.27
CA ALA A 332 -1.84 15.54 10.43
C ALA A 332 -3.31 16.00 10.36
N ALA A 333 -3.85 16.57 11.44
CA ALA A 333 -5.22 17.09 11.49
C ALA A 333 -5.44 18.33 10.60
N GLN A 334 -4.37 19.01 10.17
CA GLN A 334 -4.45 20.15 9.25
C GLN A 334 -4.56 19.71 7.78
N PHE A 335 -4.28 18.44 7.46
CA PHE A 335 -4.56 17.89 6.14
C PHE A 335 -6.04 17.47 6.06
N THR A 336 -6.83 18.33 5.45
CA THR A 336 -8.27 18.16 5.22
C THR A 336 -8.60 18.46 3.76
N VAL A 337 -9.69 17.88 3.26
CA VAL A 337 -10.09 18.02 1.86
C VAL A 337 -11.59 18.30 1.80
N SER A 338 -12.00 19.43 1.23
CA SER A 338 -13.41 19.65 0.87
C SER A 338 -13.72 19.04 -0.50
N GLU A 339 -15.02 18.87 -0.79
CA GLU A 339 -15.50 18.25 -2.04
C GLU A 339 -14.97 18.92 -3.31
N ASP A 340 -14.89 20.25 -3.31
CA ASP A 340 -14.37 21.07 -4.40
C ASP A 340 -12.85 21.00 -4.57
N GLN A 341 -12.13 20.56 -3.53
CA GLN A 341 -10.66 20.49 -3.52
C GLN A 341 -10.11 19.11 -3.94
N VAL A 342 -10.96 18.12 -4.20
CA VAL A 342 -10.52 16.72 -4.46
C VAL A 342 -9.46 16.63 -5.57
N PRO A 343 -9.61 17.27 -6.75
CA PRO A 343 -8.61 17.18 -7.81
C PRO A 343 -7.25 17.78 -7.42
N GLU A 344 -7.26 18.97 -6.82
CA GLU A 344 -6.04 19.65 -6.36
C GLU A 344 -5.34 18.86 -5.26
N ARG A 345 -6.10 18.33 -4.30
CA ARG A 345 -5.57 17.56 -3.16
C ARG A 345 -5.04 16.20 -3.55
N LEU A 346 -5.63 15.58 -4.57
CA LEU A 346 -5.06 14.39 -5.20
C LEU A 346 -3.70 14.69 -5.83
N ALA A 347 -3.60 15.76 -6.62
CA ALA A 347 -2.35 16.17 -7.26
C ALA A 347 -1.28 16.56 -6.24
N ASP A 348 -1.63 17.33 -5.21
CA ASP A 348 -0.76 17.71 -4.08
C ASP A 348 -0.21 16.48 -3.36
N MET A 349 -1.08 15.51 -3.03
CA MET A 349 -0.67 14.26 -2.38
C MET A 349 0.28 13.43 -3.27
N ILE A 350 -0.05 13.21 -4.55
CA ILE A 350 0.81 12.42 -5.46
C ILE A 350 2.17 13.11 -5.68
N ASN A 351 2.18 14.42 -5.90
CA ASN A 351 3.41 15.14 -6.16
C ASN A 351 4.33 15.14 -4.94
N THR A 352 3.77 15.45 -3.77
CA THR A 352 4.52 15.54 -2.52
C THR A 352 5.11 14.20 -2.10
N VAL A 353 4.36 13.09 -2.26
CA VAL A 353 4.89 11.74 -1.94
C VAL A 353 6.05 11.34 -2.84
N VAL A 354 5.97 11.66 -4.13
CA VAL A 354 7.05 11.40 -5.08
C VAL A 354 8.25 12.29 -4.76
N TYR A 355 8.03 13.56 -4.41
CA TYR A 355 9.09 14.48 -4.03
C TYR A 355 9.90 13.97 -2.84
N TYR A 356 9.27 13.68 -1.70
CA TYR A 356 10.05 13.25 -0.54
C TYR A 356 10.70 11.88 -0.74
N THR A 357 10.12 11.02 -1.59
CA THR A 357 10.69 9.70 -1.92
C THR A 357 11.99 9.85 -2.70
N ALA A 358 11.99 10.73 -3.71
CA ALA A 358 13.14 10.91 -4.59
C ALA A 358 14.19 11.86 -4.01
N ALA A 359 13.78 12.92 -3.31
CA ALA A 359 14.67 13.99 -2.83
C ALA A 359 15.36 13.67 -1.50
N ALA A 360 14.94 12.63 -0.78
CA ALA A 360 15.56 12.20 0.48
C ALA A 360 16.88 11.45 0.24
N GLN A 361 17.89 12.18 -0.23
CA GLN A 361 19.19 11.65 -0.65
C GLN A 361 20.34 12.10 0.26
N ARG A 362 21.48 11.41 0.12
CA ARG A 362 22.76 11.78 0.73
C ARG A 362 23.79 12.00 -0.37
N PRO A 363 24.17 13.26 -0.68
CA PRO A 363 25.05 13.56 -1.81
C PRO A 363 26.41 12.86 -1.78
N THR A 364 26.89 12.47 -0.59
CA THR A 364 28.17 11.74 -0.41
C THR A 364 28.04 10.22 -0.58
N LYS A 365 26.84 9.72 -0.89
CA LYS A 365 26.52 8.29 -0.98
C LYS A 365 25.85 8.00 -2.32
N LYS A 366 25.80 6.73 -2.70
CA LYS A 366 25.09 6.29 -3.90
C LYS A 366 23.58 6.56 -3.76
N MET A 367 22.97 7.08 -4.81
CA MET A 367 21.52 7.31 -4.94
C MET A 367 20.72 6.05 -4.57
N ARG A 368 19.74 6.19 -3.66
CA ARG A 368 18.84 5.09 -3.24
C ARG A 368 17.45 5.63 -2.92
N LEU A 369 16.42 4.83 -3.15
CA LEU A 369 15.05 5.14 -2.75
C LEU A 369 14.64 4.35 -1.50
N ASP A 370 13.93 5.01 -0.59
CA ASP A 370 13.53 4.42 0.68
C ASP A 370 12.37 3.43 0.51
N PHE A 371 12.56 2.21 1.02
CA PHE A 371 11.59 1.12 0.96
C PHE A 371 10.22 1.51 1.51
N PHE A 372 10.14 2.29 2.59
CA PHE A 372 8.86 2.69 3.18
C PHE A 372 8.20 3.80 2.37
N TYR A 373 8.99 4.73 1.83
CA TYR A 373 8.47 5.82 1.00
C TYR A 373 7.92 5.34 -0.34
N ILE A 374 8.56 4.36 -0.99
CA ILE A 374 8.02 3.79 -2.24
C ILE A 374 6.64 3.12 -2.02
N HIS A 375 6.30 2.65 -0.82
CA HIS A 375 4.95 2.14 -0.53
C HIS A 375 3.90 3.27 -0.56
N CYS A 376 4.27 4.47 -0.08
CA CYS A 376 3.41 5.65 -0.17
C CYS A 376 3.21 6.09 -1.63
N VAL A 377 4.24 6.00 -2.49
CA VAL A 377 4.11 6.25 -3.93
C VAL A 377 3.26 5.18 -4.60
N ASN A 378 3.56 3.91 -4.36
CA ASN A 378 2.86 2.76 -4.96
C ASN A 378 1.37 2.70 -4.58
N SER A 379 0.98 3.22 -3.42
CA SER A 379 -0.41 3.32 -3.01
C SER A 379 -1.12 4.58 -3.53
N SER A 380 -0.37 5.63 -3.91
CA SER A 380 -0.95 6.91 -4.36
C SER A 380 -1.76 6.78 -5.66
N ILE A 381 -1.34 5.91 -6.58
CA ILE A 381 -1.98 5.71 -7.89
C ILE A 381 -3.47 5.35 -7.77
N PHE A 382 -3.84 4.51 -6.79
CA PHE A 382 -5.21 4.01 -6.62
C PHE A 382 -6.21 5.12 -6.30
N PHE A 383 -5.75 6.23 -5.74
CA PHE A 383 -6.62 7.37 -5.46
C PHE A 383 -7.17 8.02 -6.73
N SER A 384 -6.50 7.87 -7.87
CA SER A 384 -7.02 8.27 -9.19
C SER A 384 -8.30 7.51 -9.58
N LYS A 385 -8.44 6.26 -9.11
CA LYS A 385 -9.68 5.46 -9.28
C LYS A 385 -10.66 5.75 -8.14
N ILE A 386 -10.22 5.66 -6.89
CA ILE A 386 -11.08 5.69 -5.70
C ILE A 386 -11.97 6.93 -5.65
N VAL A 387 -11.41 8.13 -5.88
CA VAL A 387 -12.19 9.37 -5.84
C VAL A 387 -13.25 9.46 -6.93
N ASN A 388 -13.12 8.65 -7.98
CA ASN A 388 -14.04 8.58 -9.12
C ASN A 388 -14.99 7.36 -9.06
N LEU A 389 -14.92 6.52 -8.02
CA LEU A 389 -15.83 5.38 -7.90
C LEU A 389 -17.28 5.86 -7.68
N PRO A 390 -18.25 5.43 -8.51
CA PRO A 390 -19.61 5.96 -8.44
C PRO A 390 -20.42 5.43 -7.26
N PHE A 391 -20.06 4.27 -6.72
CA PHE A 391 -20.76 3.64 -5.60
C PHE A 391 -20.22 4.04 -4.21
N LEU A 392 -19.08 4.74 -4.15
CA LEU A 392 -18.59 5.31 -2.90
C LEU A 392 -19.23 6.69 -2.70
N ASP A 393 -19.78 6.92 -1.52
CA ASP A 393 -20.28 8.24 -1.15
C ASP A 393 -19.13 9.26 -1.04
N GLN A 394 -19.50 10.54 -1.05
CA GLN A 394 -18.51 11.62 -1.01
C GLN A 394 -17.70 11.61 0.29
N ARG A 395 -18.33 11.26 1.42
CA ARG A 395 -17.65 11.23 2.72
C ARG A 395 -16.55 10.16 2.75
N ALA A 396 -16.79 8.98 2.21
CA ALA A 396 -15.84 7.88 2.12
C ALA A 396 -14.64 8.25 1.26
N LYS A 397 -14.88 8.90 0.10
CA LYS A 397 -13.81 9.40 -0.78
C LYS A 397 -12.91 10.40 -0.07
N LEU A 398 -13.51 11.40 0.58
CA LEU A 398 -12.79 12.42 1.33
C LEU A 398 -12.00 11.80 2.49
N ARG A 399 -12.63 10.90 3.25
CA ARG A 399 -12.01 10.23 4.40
C ARG A 399 -10.77 9.43 3.98
N LEU A 400 -10.86 8.64 2.92
CA LEU A 400 -9.71 7.88 2.42
C LEU A 400 -8.58 8.81 1.96
N LEU A 401 -8.90 9.89 1.24
CA LEU A 401 -7.90 10.83 0.74
C LEU A 401 -7.21 11.58 1.89
N GLU A 402 -7.98 12.04 2.88
CA GLU A 402 -7.43 12.66 4.11
C GLU A 402 -6.53 11.67 4.87
N TRP A 403 -6.99 10.43 5.09
CA TRP A 403 -6.19 9.42 5.79
C TRP A 403 -4.93 9.06 5.01
N LYS A 404 -4.97 9.04 3.68
CA LYS A 404 -3.77 8.83 2.87
C LYS A 404 -2.74 9.94 3.06
N GLY A 405 -3.14 11.21 2.99
CA GLY A 405 -2.20 12.31 3.24
C GLY A 405 -1.66 12.30 4.68
N ARG A 406 -2.49 11.97 5.67
CA ARG A 406 -2.04 11.80 7.07
C ARG A 406 -1.02 10.67 7.21
N MET A 407 -1.24 9.55 6.51
CA MET A 407 -0.30 8.44 6.48
C MET A 407 1.03 8.85 5.85
N ASP A 408 1.00 9.67 4.80
CA ASP A 408 2.21 10.15 4.13
C ASP A 408 3.04 11.06 5.05
N LEU A 409 2.39 11.97 5.79
CA LEU A 409 3.06 12.79 6.81
C LEU A 409 3.68 11.93 7.92
N LEU A 410 2.94 10.94 8.41
CA LEU A 410 3.43 10.02 9.44
C LEU A 410 4.60 9.18 8.94
N MET A 411 4.50 8.65 7.72
CA MET A 411 5.55 7.82 7.12
C MET A 411 6.83 8.64 6.95
N TYR A 412 6.71 9.85 6.38
CA TYR A 412 7.81 10.79 6.25
C TYR A 412 8.53 11.02 7.58
N THR A 413 7.77 11.40 8.61
CA THR A 413 8.28 11.67 9.96
C THR A 413 8.98 10.43 10.55
N SER A 414 8.40 9.25 10.35
CA SER A 414 8.95 7.99 10.85
C SER A 414 10.31 7.60 10.27
N ARG A 415 10.75 8.23 9.18
CA ARG A 415 12.09 7.99 8.61
C ARG A 415 13.12 9.05 9.00
N GLY A 416 12.83 9.85 10.02
CA GLY A 416 13.76 10.86 10.55
C GLY A 416 13.68 12.21 9.84
N SER A 417 12.61 12.47 9.08
CA SER A 417 12.34 13.77 8.45
C SER A 417 13.54 14.34 7.66
N PRO A 418 14.14 13.57 6.72
CA PRO A 418 15.38 13.92 6.02
C PRO A 418 15.33 15.28 5.33
N ASN A 419 16.50 15.85 5.03
CA ASN A 419 16.52 16.97 4.10
C ASN A 419 16.10 16.53 2.70
N LEU A 420 15.23 17.31 2.06
CA LEU A 420 14.76 17.06 0.71
C LEU A 420 15.56 17.93 -0.26
N LEU A 421 16.37 17.27 -1.08
CA LEU A 421 17.32 17.88 -2.00
C LEU A 421 16.76 17.83 -3.43
N LEU A 422 16.04 18.89 -3.83
CA LEU A 422 15.44 18.95 -5.17
C LEU A 422 16.49 18.90 -6.29
N ASP A 423 17.67 19.47 -6.05
CA ASP A 423 18.76 19.50 -7.04
C ASP A 423 19.27 18.09 -7.40
N GLU A 424 19.19 17.13 -6.49
CA GLU A 424 19.53 15.71 -6.75
C GLU A 424 18.60 15.09 -7.79
N ILE A 425 17.36 15.59 -7.90
CA ILE A 425 16.40 15.19 -8.94
C ILE A 425 16.62 16.02 -10.20
N ALA A 426 16.65 17.35 -10.06
CA ALA A 426 16.69 18.28 -11.19
C ALA A 426 17.93 18.10 -12.08
N SER A 427 19.06 17.71 -11.47
CA SER A 427 20.31 17.44 -12.18
C SER A 427 20.47 16.01 -12.69
N TYR A 428 19.59 15.08 -12.29
CA TYR A 428 19.74 13.66 -12.61
C TYR A 428 19.56 13.38 -14.11
N PRO A 429 20.47 12.66 -14.77
CA PRO A 429 20.39 12.47 -16.23
C PRO A 429 19.19 11.61 -16.65
N ILE A 430 18.54 12.00 -17.73
CA ILE A 430 17.55 11.17 -18.42
C ILE A 430 18.30 10.31 -19.43
N LYS A 431 18.43 9.02 -19.15
CA LYS A 431 19.07 8.02 -20.03
C LYS A 431 18.03 7.25 -20.84
N GLU A 432 16.85 7.06 -20.24
CA GLU A 432 15.78 6.21 -20.72
C GLU A 432 14.45 6.96 -20.73
N ASP A 433 13.63 6.68 -21.74
CA ASP A 433 12.23 7.10 -21.76
C ASP A 433 11.33 6.14 -20.94
N TRP A 434 10.04 6.49 -20.82
CA TRP A 434 9.08 5.64 -20.09
C TRP A 434 8.97 4.22 -20.65
N SER A 435 9.04 4.04 -21.98
CA SER A 435 8.94 2.72 -22.60
C SER A 435 10.12 1.83 -22.21
N GLN A 436 11.32 2.40 -22.16
CA GLN A 436 12.53 1.71 -21.72
C GLN A 436 12.49 1.39 -20.23
N ILE A 437 12.09 2.36 -19.38
CA ILE A 437 11.90 2.16 -17.94
C ILE A 437 10.87 1.06 -17.65
N PHE A 438 9.74 1.03 -18.36
CA PHE A 438 8.74 -0.01 -18.19
C PHE A 438 9.28 -1.37 -18.60
N THR A 439 9.96 -1.45 -19.74
CA THR A 439 10.58 -2.70 -20.20
C THR A 439 11.54 -3.26 -19.16
N ARG A 440 12.43 -2.42 -18.62
CA ARG A 440 13.40 -2.84 -17.60
C ARG A 440 12.75 -3.23 -16.28
N SER A 441 11.73 -2.49 -15.84
CA SER A 441 10.93 -2.84 -14.67
C SER A 441 10.23 -4.20 -14.82
N ILE A 442 9.66 -4.49 -16.00
CA ILE A 442 8.98 -5.76 -16.28
C ILE A 442 9.96 -6.93 -16.23
N THR A 443 11.13 -6.77 -16.86
CA THR A 443 12.11 -7.85 -16.99
C THR A 443 13.13 -7.90 -15.85
N HIS A 444 12.98 -7.07 -14.82
CA HIS A 444 13.95 -7.01 -13.73
C HIS A 444 14.09 -8.40 -13.07
N PRO A 445 15.32 -8.93 -12.92
CA PRO A 445 15.52 -10.33 -12.54
C PRO A 445 15.15 -10.61 -11.07
N ASP A 446 15.17 -9.57 -10.23
CA ASP A 446 15.16 -9.68 -8.78
C ASP A 446 14.07 -8.86 -8.09
N ASP A 447 13.29 -8.09 -8.87
CA ASP A 447 12.22 -7.29 -8.30
C ASP A 447 11.00 -8.18 -8.05
N ASP A 448 10.47 -8.12 -6.84
CA ASP A 448 9.24 -8.75 -6.38
C ASP A 448 8.01 -7.86 -6.66
N GLY A 449 8.17 -6.84 -7.51
CA GLY A 449 7.11 -5.97 -8.03
C GLY A 449 7.12 -4.56 -7.50
N HIS A 450 8.06 -4.18 -6.63
CA HIS A 450 8.14 -2.81 -6.11
C HIS A 450 8.54 -1.80 -7.18
N LEU A 451 9.51 -2.14 -8.03
CA LEU A 451 10.03 -1.26 -9.08
C LEU A 451 8.98 -1.00 -10.17
N ALA A 452 8.32 -2.04 -10.67
CA ALA A 452 7.27 -1.88 -11.68
C ALA A 452 6.09 -1.04 -11.15
N LYS A 453 5.71 -1.23 -9.88
CA LYS A 453 4.67 -0.39 -9.23
C LYS A 453 5.12 1.06 -9.17
N LEU A 454 6.38 1.30 -8.80
CA LEU A 454 6.93 2.64 -8.68
C LEU A 454 6.96 3.35 -10.04
N ALA A 455 7.50 2.72 -11.08
CA ALA A 455 7.53 3.27 -12.43
C ALA A 455 6.12 3.62 -12.93
N ARG A 456 5.15 2.72 -12.71
CA ARG A 456 3.75 2.94 -13.09
C ARG A 456 3.11 4.10 -12.33
N ALA A 457 3.37 4.20 -11.02
CA ALA A 457 2.85 5.27 -10.17
C ALA A 457 3.45 6.64 -10.53
N LEU A 458 4.74 6.70 -10.89
CA LEU A 458 5.40 7.93 -11.34
C LEU A 458 4.80 8.43 -12.66
N ALA A 459 4.60 7.55 -13.65
CA ALA A 459 4.01 7.93 -14.92
C ALA A 459 2.53 8.35 -14.78
N ASN A 460 1.78 7.72 -13.85
CA ASN A 460 0.46 8.22 -13.46
C ASN A 460 0.55 9.61 -12.82
N GLY A 461 1.52 9.83 -11.93
CA GLY A 461 1.72 11.11 -11.26
C GLY A 461 2.01 12.25 -12.23
N GLU A 462 2.90 12.02 -13.21
CA GLU A 462 3.14 12.98 -14.30
C GLU A 462 1.83 13.39 -14.98
N LYS A 463 1.00 12.40 -15.36
CA LYS A 463 -0.28 12.65 -16.02
C LYS A 463 -1.27 13.43 -15.13
N VAL A 464 -1.38 13.07 -13.85
CA VAL A 464 -2.35 13.67 -12.92
C VAL A 464 -1.92 15.08 -12.50
N CYS A 465 -0.63 15.30 -12.29
CA CYS A 465 -0.11 16.59 -11.81
C CYS A 465 0.06 17.62 -12.92
N LYS A 466 0.28 17.21 -14.17
CA LYS A 466 0.53 18.12 -15.32
C LYS A 466 -0.42 19.32 -15.43
N PRO A 467 -1.75 19.19 -15.26
CA PRO A 467 -2.66 20.35 -15.33
C PRO A 467 -2.44 21.39 -14.22
N PHE A 468 -1.78 21.01 -13.12
CA PHE A 468 -1.57 21.84 -11.93
C PHE A 468 -0.16 22.42 -11.84
N GLU A 469 0.80 21.93 -12.62
CA GLU A 469 2.21 22.34 -12.53
C GLU A 469 2.40 23.85 -12.78
N ASP A 470 1.64 24.42 -13.73
CA ASP A 470 1.67 25.85 -14.05
C ASP A 470 0.80 26.70 -13.10
N GLN A 471 -0.20 26.08 -12.48
CA GLN A 471 -1.16 26.77 -11.59
C GLN A 471 -0.66 26.86 -10.15
N ASN A 472 0.19 25.91 -9.75
CA ASN A 472 0.72 25.83 -8.40
C ASN A 472 2.26 25.95 -8.43
N SER A 473 2.76 27.15 -8.12
CA SER A 473 4.20 27.42 -8.04
C SER A 473 4.91 26.60 -6.96
N GLU A 474 4.21 26.13 -5.92
CA GLU A 474 4.78 25.36 -4.81
C GLU A 474 4.93 23.86 -5.12
N MET A 475 4.35 23.36 -6.22
CA MET A 475 4.43 21.94 -6.58
C MET A 475 5.90 21.55 -6.89
N PRO A 476 6.52 20.64 -6.14
CA PRO A 476 7.97 20.44 -6.25
C PRO A 476 8.42 19.66 -7.50
N ILE A 477 7.71 18.61 -7.90
CA ILE A 477 8.04 17.81 -9.08
C ILE A 477 7.28 18.34 -10.29
N LYS A 478 8.00 18.74 -11.36
CA LYS A 478 7.40 19.27 -12.59
C LYS A 478 8.14 18.82 -13.84
N GLY A 479 7.45 18.82 -14.97
CA GLY A 479 8.05 18.62 -16.29
C GLY A 479 8.90 17.34 -16.36
N ASP A 480 10.15 17.48 -16.78
CA ASP A 480 11.04 16.33 -17.00
C ASP A 480 11.50 15.63 -15.70
N MET A 481 11.25 16.22 -14.52
CA MET A 481 11.61 15.63 -13.24
C MET A 481 10.94 14.28 -13.00
N TRP A 482 9.71 14.08 -13.50
CA TRP A 482 9.03 12.78 -13.41
C TRP A 482 9.84 11.67 -14.07
N LEU A 483 10.35 11.93 -15.28
CA LEU A 483 11.16 10.99 -16.04
C LEU A 483 12.56 10.81 -15.41
N ARG A 484 13.14 11.88 -14.85
CA ARG A 484 14.39 11.81 -14.07
C ARG A 484 14.24 10.87 -12.87
N ILE A 485 13.15 10.98 -12.11
CA ILE A 485 12.87 10.07 -10.98
C ILE A 485 12.66 8.64 -11.47
N GLY A 486 12.02 8.44 -12.63
CA GLY A 486 11.92 7.12 -13.25
C GLY A 486 13.30 6.50 -13.57
N ASN A 487 14.23 7.31 -14.10
CA ASN A 487 15.62 6.89 -14.32
C ASN A 487 16.34 6.60 -13.00
N MET A 488 16.14 7.42 -11.96
CA MET A 488 16.71 7.16 -10.62
C MET A 488 16.25 5.81 -10.07
N ALA A 489 14.97 5.46 -10.24
CA ALA A 489 14.40 4.21 -9.76
C ALA A 489 15.02 2.98 -10.43
N ILE A 490 15.25 3.04 -11.75
CA ILE A 490 15.92 1.97 -12.48
C ILE A 490 17.39 1.87 -12.05
N ASP A 491 18.13 2.97 -12.10
CA ASP A 491 19.57 2.97 -11.81
C ASP A 491 19.87 2.56 -10.35
N CYS A 492 18.98 2.89 -9.40
CA CYS A 492 19.19 2.51 -8.00
C CYS A 492 18.85 1.04 -7.71
N THR A 493 18.08 0.37 -8.58
CA THR A 493 17.72 -1.05 -8.44
C THR A 493 18.60 -1.98 -9.28
N ASP A 494 19.39 -1.43 -10.19
CA ASP A 494 20.38 -2.19 -10.96
C ASP A 494 21.48 -2.82 -10.09
N LYS A 495 21.75 -4.07 -10.44
CA LYS A 495 22.60 -5.02 -9.72
C LYS A 495 24.11 -4.85 -9.85
N GLU A 496 24.60 -3.76 -10.44
CA GLU A 496 26.04 -3.62 -10.68
C GLU A 496 26.88 -3.68 -9.38
N GLU A 497 26.27 -3.52 -8.20
CA GLU A 497 26.97 -3.66 -6.92
C GLU A 497 26.14 -4.46 -5.89
N THR A 498 26.81 -5.29 -5.10
CA THR A 498 26.25 -6.10 -4.01
C THR A 498 25.50 -5.23 -2.98
N GLY A 499 24.20 -5.44 -2.78
CA GLY A 499 23.41 -4.76 -1.75
C GLY A 499 21.89 -4.87 -1.95
N SER A 500 21.10 -4.45 -0.95
CA SER A 500 19.64 -4.31 -1.07
C SER A 500 19.25 -3.28 -2.13
N MET A 501 18.19 -3.55 -2.91
CA MET A 501 17.62 -2.62 -3.91
C MET A 501 17.15 -1.31 -3.29
N TRP A 502 16.67 -1.36 -2.05
CA TRP A 502 16.03 -0.25 -1.35
C TRP A 502 16.79 0.07 -0.07
N ILE A 503 16.94 1.37 0.23
CA ILE A 503 17.41 1.79 1.55
C ILE A 503 16.26 1.75 2.55
N ARG A 504 16.53 1.52 3.83
CA ARG A 504 15.52 1.51 4.90
C ARG A 504 15.83 2.59 5.93
N SER A 505 15.00 3.63 5.96
CA SER A 505 15.11 4.79 6.85
C SER A 505 16.19 5.79 6.47
N THR A 506 16.05 6.36 5.27
CA THR A 506 16.93 7.37 4.65
C THR A 506 17.34 8.55 5.55
N GLY A 507 16.53 8.98 6.51
CA GLY A 507 16.88 10.09 7.39
C GLY A 507 17.94 9.77 8.46
N PHE A 508 18.30 8.51 8.66
CA PHE A 508 19.33 8.11 9.63
C PHE A 508 20.68 7.88 8.94
N ASP A 509 21.76 8.38 9.52
CA ASP A 509 23.12 8.21 8.96
C ASP A 509 23.49 6.72 8.89
N GLU A 510 23.06 5.93 9.87
CA GLU A 510 23.30 4.49 9.95
C GLU A 510 22.74 3.72 8.74
N ALA A 511 21.65 4.18 8.13
CA ALA A 511 21.08 3.55 6.93
C ALA A 511 22.02 3.59 5.72
N TRP A 512 22.96 4.54 5.71
CA TRP A 512 23.91 4.79 4.63
C TRP A 512 25.27 4.15 4.87
N GLU A 513 25.43 3.40 5.96
CA GLU A 513 26.66 2.67 6.27
C GLU A 513 26.64 1.25 5.68
N PRO A 514 27.76 0.76 5.12
CA PRO A 514 27.79 -0.53 4.42
C PRO A 514 27.30 -1.72 5.25
N GLN A 515 27.56 -1.71 6.57
CA GLN A 515 27.16 -2.80 7.47
C GLN A 515 25.64 -2.88 7.65
N ALA A 516 24.93 -1.74 7.64
CA ALA A 516 23.47 -1.72 7.73
C ALA A 516 22.80 -2.25 6.45
N GLN A 517 23.46 -2.12 5.31
CA GLN A 517 22.95 -2.59 4.01
C GLN A 517 23.16 -4.10 3.79
N ALA A 518 24.02 -4.76 4.59
CA ALA A 518 24.36 -6.18 4.47
C ALA A 518 23.57 -7.10 5.42
N HIS A 519 22.85 -6.55 6.39
CA HIS A 519 22.20 -7.29 7.49
C HIS A 519 20.67 -7.12 7.57
N MET A 520 20.04 -6.51 6.57
CA MET A 520 18.59 -6.29 6.53
C MET A 520 17.93 -6.88 5.30
#